data_AF-K1UG69-F1
#
_entry.id   AF-K1UG69-F1
#
_cell.length_a   1.000
_cell.length_b   1.000
_cell.length_c   1.000
_cell.angle_alpha   90.00
_cell.angle_beta   90.00
_cell.angle_gamma   90.00
#
_symmetry.space_group_name_H-M   'P 1'
#
loop_
_entity.id
_entity.type
_entity.pdbx_description
1 polymer ?
#
loop_
_entity_poly.entity_id
_entity_poly.type
_entity_poly.pdbx_seq_one_letter_code
_entity_poly.pdbx_strand_id
1 'polypeptide(L)' 'MSNNEIREKRKKVICDLVKDDFYVPMKEKELAMFLQVSKEDREEFREILQELLAEGKLTLTVKG' A
#
# COMPACT_ATOMS: atom_id res chain seq x y z
N MET A 1 6.49 -9.66 -17.64
CA MET A 1 5.32 -9.49 -16.75
C MET A 1 4.51 -8.35 -17.31
N SER A 2 3.17 -8.48 -17.35
CA SER A 2 2.31 -7.36 -17.74
C SER A 2 2.24 -6.33 -16.60
N ASN A 3 1.94 -5.06 -16.90
CA ASN A 3 1.76 -4.03 -15.86
C ASN A 3 0.73 -4.44 -14.80
N ASN A 4 -0.30 -5.19 -15.21
CA ASN A 4 -1.33 -5.68 -14.30
C ASN A 4 -0.77 -6.67 -13.27
N GLU A 5 0.12 -7.59 -13.68
CA GLU A 5 0.74 -8.55 -12.77
C GLU A 5 1.63 -7.87 -11.72
N ILE A 6 2.32 -6.78 -12.10
CA ILE A 6 3.16 -6.00 -11.19
C ILE A 6 2.29 -5.29 -10.17
N ARG A 7 1.17 -4.68 -10.60
CA ARG A 7 0.21 -4.01 -9.71
C ARG A 7 -0.40 -4.98 -8.70
N GLU A 8 -0.82 -6.17 -9.14
CA GLU A 8 -1.38 -7.19 -8.25
C GLU A 8 -0.35 -7.71 -7.24
N LYS A 9 0.92 -7.86 -7.64
CA LYS A 9 2.00 -8.20 -6.71
C LYS A 9 2.19 -7.10 -5.66
N ARG A 10 2.19 -5.83 -6.05
CA ARG A 10 2.31 -4.68 -5.13
C ARG A 10 1.14 -4.66 -4.13
N LYS A 11 -0.10 -4.83 -4.59
CA LYS A 11 -1.30 -4.95 -3.74
C LYS A 11 -1.15 -6.07 -2.72
N LYS A 12 -0.70 -7.25 -3.17
CA LYS A 12 -0.49 -8.41 -2.30
C LYS A 12 0.55 -8.14 -1.21
N VAL A 13 1.69 -7.55 -1.56
CA VAL A 13 2.74 -7.19 -0.58
C VAL A 13 2.19 -6.25 0.49
N ILE A 14 1.41 -5.23 0.11
CA ILE A 14 0.79 -4.30 1.07
C ILE A 14 -0.20 -5.05 1.97
N CYS A 15 -1.07 -5.88 1.38
CA CYS A 15 -2.05 -6.67 2.13
C CYS A 15 -1.40 -7.64 3.11
N ASP A 16 -0.31 -8.30 2.71
CA ASP A 16 0.41 -9.25 3.55
C ASP A 16 1.13 -8.52 4.69
N LEU A 17 1.69 -7.32 4.43
CA LEU A 17 2.29 -6.48 5.45
C LEU A 17 1.28 -6.06 6.53
N VAL A 18 0.09 -5.60 6.15
CA VAL A 18 -0.92 -5.12 7.12
C VAL A 18 -1.63 -6.23 7.89
N LYS A 19 -1.52 -7.48 7.40
CA LYS A 19 -2.06 -8.68 8.07
C LYS A 19 -1.12 -9.21 9.15
N ASP A 20 0.12 -8.76 9.18
CA ASP A 20 1.08 -9.18 10.20
C ASP A 20 0.62 -8.68 11.57
N ASP A 21 0.64 -9.55 12.58
CA ASP A 21 0.19 -9.23 13.95
C ASP A 21 1.00 -8.08 14.59
N PHE A 22 2.22 -7.85 14.11
CA PHE A 22 3.11 -6.78 14.59
C PHE A 22 3.04 -5.52 13.73
N TYR A 23 2.18 -5.49 12.70
CA TYR A 23 2.01 -4.31 11.88
C TYR A 23 1.41 -3.16 12.71
N VAL A 24 2.10 -2.03 12.70
CA VAL A 24 1.60 -0.78 13.26
C VAL A 24 1.14 0.09 12.08
N PRO A 25 -0.11 0.62 12.10
CA PRO A 25 -0.59 1.53 11.07
C PRO A 25 0.35 2.71 10.86
N MET A 26 0.69 2.97 9.60
CA MET A 26 1.60 4.03 9.17
C MET A 26 0.87 4.99 8.23
N LYS A 27 1.34 6.24 8.18
CA LYS A 27 0.87 7.19 7.17
C LYS A 27 1.34 6.76 5.78
N GLU A 28 0.61 7.17 4.73
CA GLU A 28 0.97 6.93 3.32
C GLU A 28 2.46 7.21 3.03
N LYS A 29 2.98 8.34 3.54
CA LYS A 29 4.38 8.75 3.35
C LYS A 29 5.37 7.84 4.07
N GLU A 30 5.04 7.39 5.27
CA GLU A 30 5.87 6.49 6.07
C GLU A 30 5.92 5.10 5.42
N LEU A 31 4.76 4.60 4.98
CA LEU A 31 4.66 3.33 4.28
C LEU A 31 5.42 3.35 2.95
N ALA A 32 5.32 4.44 2.19
CA ALA A 32 6.09 4.64 0.97
C ALA A 32 7.60 4.65 1.24
N MET A 33 8.05 5.24 2.34
CA MET A 33 9.47 5.20 2.74
C MET A 33 9.90 3.79 3.18
N PHE A 34 9.07 3.10 3.96
CA PHE A 34 9.32 1.75 4.44
C PHE A 34 9.46 0.75 3.27
N LEU A 35 8.57 0.84 2.29
CA LEU A 35 8.60 0.03 1.07
C LEU A 35 9.59 0.56 0.01
N GLN A 36 10.34 1.61 0.33
CA GLN A 36 11.35 2.23 -0.56
C GLN A 36 10.79 2.62 -1.93
N VAL A 37 9.57 3.14 -1.95
CA VAL A 37 8.92 3.60 -3.18
C VAL A 37 9.66 4.81 -3.73
N SER A 38 10.12 4.68 -4.98
CA SER A 38 10.77 5.74 -5.74
C SER A 38 9.84 6.96 -5.87
N LYS A 39 10.39 8.14 -6.17
CA LYS A 39 9.55 9.36 -6.30
C LYS A 39 8.58 9.26 -7.47
N GLU A 40 9.00 8.70 -8.61
CA GLU A 40 8.13 8.52 -9.78
C GLU A 40 6.96 7.55 -9.51
N ASP A 41 7.16 6.54 -8.67
CA ASP A 41 6.14 5.52 -8.39
C ASP A 41 5.14 5.93 -7.29
N ARG A 42 5.31 7.09 -6.63
CA ARG A 42 4.46 7.49 -5.49
C ARG A 42 3.01 7.70 -5.86
N GLU A 43 2.75 8.20 -7.07
CA GLU A 43 1.39 8.43 -7.55
C GLU A 43 0.68 7.09 -7.75
N GLU A 44 1.33 6.14 -8.43
CA GLU A 44 0.79 4.79 -8.61
C GLU A 44 0.61 4.06 -7.27
N PHE A 45 1.57 4.19 -6.35
CA PHE A 45 1.46 3.62 -5.02
C PHE A 45 0.24 4.17 -4.25
N ARG A 46 -0.02 5.48 -4.36
CA ARG A 46 -1.18 6.11 -3.75
C ARG A 46 -2.49 5.60 -4.35
N GLU A 47 -2.56 5.47 -5.67
CA GLU A 47 -3.72 4.87 -6.34
C GLU A 47 -3.98 3.45 -5.86
N ILE A 48 -2.93 2.64 -5.71
CA ILE A 48 -3.04 1.27 -5.19
C ILE A 48 -3.63 1.27 -3.77
N LEU A 49 -3.16 2.16 -2.89
CA LEU A 49 -3.69 2.27 -1.54
C LEU A 49 -5.16 2.71 -1.52
N GLN A 50 -5.53 3.67 -2.36
CA GLN A 50 -6.92 4.12 -2.49
C GLN A 50 -7.83 3.00 -3.04
N GLU A 51 -7.35 2.24 -4.01
CA GLU A 51 -8.06 1.09 -4.56
C GLU A 51 -8.27 0.01 -3.48
N LEU A 52 -7.23 -0.33 -2.72
CA LEU A 52 -7.34 -1.28 -1.62
C LEU A 52 -8.27 -0.79 -0.49
N LEU A 53 -8.30 0.52 -0.22
CA LEU A 53 -9.22 1.13 0.73
C LEU A 53 -10.67 1.05 0.22
N ALA A 54 -10.90 1.36 -1.06
CA ALA A 54 -12.21 1.26 -1.69
C ALA A 54 -12.72 -0.20 -1.77
N GLU A 55 -11.83 -1.16 -1.97
CA GLU A 55 -12.11 -2.60 -1.91
C GLU A 55 -12.36 -3.10 -0.46
N GLY A 56 -12.11 -2.27 0.56
CA GLY A 56 -12.24 -2.65 1.97
C GLY A 56 -11.11 -3.54 2.51
N LYS A 57 -10.01 -3.66 1.77
CA LYS A 57 -8.80 -4.40 2.19
C LYS A 57 -7.90 -3.61 3.12
N LEU A 58 -8.00 -2.28 3.08
CA LEU A 58 -7.33 -1.37 4.01
C LEU A 58 -8.38 -0.57 4.79
N THR A 59 -7.99 -0.08 5.95
CA THR A 59 -8.77 0.87 6.74
C THR A 59 -7.87 2.02 7.18
N LEU A 60 -8.44 3.21 7.29
CA LEU A 60 -7.73 4.37 7.83
C LEU A 60 -7.93 4.42 9.34
N THR A 61 -6.88 4.81 10.05
CA THR A 61 -6.99 5.08 11.48
C THR A 61 -7.37 6.54 11.70
N VAL A 62 -7.78 6.89 12.92
CA VAL A 62 -8.04 8.29 13.33
C VAL A 62 -6.85 9.25 13.12
N LYS A 63 -5.64 8.72 12.92
CA LYS A 63 -4.43 9.52 12.70
C LYS A 63 -4.17 9.84 11.22
N GLY A 64 -5.03 9.36 10.32
CA GLY A 64 -4.84 9.41 8.86
C GLY A 64 -4.01 8.24 8.39
#